data_AF-A0A6J5TD86-F1
#
_entry.id   AF-A0A6J5TD86-F1
#
_cell.length_a   1.000
_cell.length_b   1.000
_cell.length_c   1.000
_cell.angle_alpha   90.00
_cell.angle_beta   90.00
_cell.angle_gamma   90.00
#
_symmetry.space_group_name_H-M   'P 1'
#
loop_
_entity.id
_entity.type
_entity.pdbx_description
1 polymer ?
#
loop_
_entity_poly.entity_id
_entity_poly.type
_entity_poly.pdbx_seq_one_letter_code
_entity_poly.pdbx_strand_id
1 'polypeptide(L)'
;SALTPTVELGAQWPPMGIEPVNPFELPLLNTVILLSSGATITYAHHSLIKGERKGALYGSIFTVLLALIFTFFQGVEYSVSSFTISDGVFGTCFFFGTGFHG
;
A
#
# COMPACT_ATOMS: atom_id res chain seq x y z
N SER A 1 -26.15 -13.95 0.25
CA SER A 1 -25.50 -13.75 -1.05
C SER A 1 -24.14 -13.13 -0.85
N ALA A 2 -23.08 -13.68 -1.46
CA ALA A 2 -21.70 -13.23 -1.28
C ALA A 2 -21.15 -12.38 -2.45
N LEU A 3 -21.83 -12.37 -3.60
CA LEU A 3 -21.36 -11.69 -4.82
C LEU A 3 -21.97 -10.29 -5.03
N THR A 4 -23.05 -9.96 -4.31
CA THR A 4 -23.79 -8.71 -4.48
C THR A 4 -23.90 -8.00 -3.13
N PRO A 5 -23.70 -6.67 -3.07
CA PRO A 5 -23.87 -5.91 -1.84
C PRO A 5 -25.25 -6.19 -1.23
N THR A 6 -25.30 -6.41 0.08
CA THR A 6 -26.56 -6.71 0.76
C THR A 6 -27.45 -5.47 0.82
N VAL A 7 -28.74 -5.68 1.10
CA VAL A 7 -29.69 -4.57 1.26
C VAL A 7 -29.30 -3.69 2.43
N GLU A 8 -28.67 -4.23 3.49
CA GLU A 8 -28.19 -3.44 4.63
C GLU A 8 -27.06 -2.45 4.24
N LEU A 9 -26.34 -2.71 3.14
CA LEU A 9 -25.30 -1.82 2.60
C LEU A 9 -25.87 -0.79 1.60
N GLY A 10 -27.18 -0.80 1.35
CA GLY A 10 -27.84 0.01 0.33
C GLY A 10 -27.78 -0.60 -1.08
N ALA A 11 -27.48 -1.91 -1.20
CA ALA A 11 -27.38 -2.63 -2.47
C ALA A 11 -26.37 -2.03 -3.48
N GLN A 12 -25.34 -1.33 -3.00
CA GLN A 12 -24.28 -0.70 -3.80
C GLN A 12 -22.89 -0.90 -3.16
N TRP A 13 -21.84 -0.65 -3.95
CA TRP A 13 -20.46 -0.66 -3.49
C TRP A 13 -19.72 0.57 -4.04
N PRO A 14 -19.06 1.40 -3.21
CA PRO A 14 -18.95 1.30 -1.75
C PRO A 14 -20.31 1.44 -1.04
N PRO A 15 -20.45 0.94 0.22
CA PRO A 15 -21.66 1.13 1.01
C PRO A 15 -22.03 2.61 1.17
N MET A 16 -23.33 2.90 1.30
CA MET A 16 -23.82 4.28 1.49
C MET A 16 -23.18 4.92 2.73
N GLY A 17 -22.64 6.13 2.59
CA GLY A 17 -22.00 6.89 3.67
C GLY A 17 -20.50 6.65 3.84
N ILE A 18 -19.89 5.73 3.06
CA ILE A 18 -18.44 5.56 3.00
C ILE A 18 -17.87 6.37 1.84
N GLU A 19 -16.92 7.25 2.15
CA GLU A 19 -16.10 7.94 1.16
C GLU A 19 -14.76 7.19 1.00
N PRO A 20 -14.53 6.49 -0.13
CA PRO A 20 -13.32 5.70 -0.32
C PRO A 20 -12.09 6.61 -0.54
N VAL A 21 -10.91 6.10 -0.20
CA VAL A 21 -9.63 6.76 -0.49
C VAL A 21 -9.47 6.95 -2.00
N ASN A 22 -9.04 8.15 -2.43
CA ASN A 22 -8.79 8.43 -3.83
C ASN A 22 -7.55 7.67 -4.33
N PRO A 23 -7.66 6.76 -5.32
CA PRO A 23 -6.55 5.94 -5.76
C PRO A 23 -5.42 6.73 -6.44
N PHE A 24 -5.67 7.97 -6.88
CA PHE A 24 -4.69 8.81 -7.58
C PHE A 24 -3.87 9.71 -6.64
N GLU A 25 -4.08 9.62 -5.33
CA GLU A 25 -3.36 10.41 -4.32
C GLU A 25 -2.27 9.57 -3.63
N LEU A 26 -2.35 9.38 -2.31
CA LEU A 26 -1.39 8.59 -1.54
C LEU A 26 -1.24 7.14 -2.04
N PRO A 27 -2.30 6.41 -2.44
CA PRO A 27 -2.16 5.06 -3.00
C PRO A 27 -1.28 5.01 -4.26
N LEU A 28 -1.39 6.01 -5.15
CA LEU A 28 -0.57 6.09 -6.36
C LEU A 28 0.88 6.37 -6.01
N LEU A 29 1.14 7.26 -5.06
CA LEU A 29 2.48 7.53 -4.57
C LEU A 29 3.12 6.26 -3.98
N ASN A 30 2.39 5.54 -3.14
CA ASN A 30 2.83 4.27 -2.55
C ASN A 30 3.14 3.21 -3.61
N THR A 31 2.35 3.15 -4.69
CA THR A 31 2.62 2.28 -5.84
C THR A 31 3.95 2.63 -6.51
N VAL A 32 4.19 3.92 -6.77
CA VAL A 32 5.45 4.39 -7.37
C VAL A 32 6.65 4.09 -6.47
N ILE A 33 6.51 4.25 -5.15
CA ILE A 33 7.56 3.92 -4.17
C ILE A 33 7.92 2.43 -4.23
N LEU A 34 6.92 1.54 -4.24
CA LEU A 34 7.15 0.09 -4.32
C LEU A 34 7.78 -0.34 -5.66
N LEU A 35 7.32 0.23 -6.77
CA LEU A 35 7.95 -0.05 -8.08
C LEU A 35 9.40 0.44 -8.11
N SER A 36 9.67 1.61 -7.53
CA SER A 36 11.02 2.17 -7.42
C SER A 36 11.93 1.31 -6.54
N SER A 37 11.40 0.76 -5.43
CA SER A 37 12.17 -0.14 -4.55
C SER A 37 12.53 -1.46 -5.26
N GLY A 38 11.64 -1.97 -6.12
CA GLY A 38 11.91 -3.09 -7.02
C GLY A 38 13.06 -2.81 -8.00
N ALA A 39 13.14 -1.59 -8.52
CA ALA A 39 14.25 -1.17 -9.38
C ALA A 39 15.57 -1.07 -8.59
N THR A 40 15.57 -0.48 -7.39
CA THR A 40 16.77 -0.32 -6.57
C THR A 40 17.34 -1.65 -6.09
N ILE A 41 16.49 -2.62 -5.72
CA ILE A 41 16.97 -3.94 -5.30
C ILE A 41 17.49 -4.75 -6.49
N THR A 42 16.89 -4.58 -7.68
CA THR A 42 17.39 -5.19 -8.91
C THR A 42 18.76 -4.64 -9.29
N TYR A 43 18.99 -3.33 -9.12
CA TYR A 43 20.31 -2.72 -9.25
C TYR A 43 21.30 -3.30 -8.25
N ALA A 44 20.92 -3.38 -6.96
CA ALA A 44 21.76 -3.95 -5.91
C ALA A 44 22.19 -5.39 -6.24
N HIS A 45 21.26 -6.21 -6.71
CA HIS A 45 21.49 -7.59 -7.12
C HIS A 45 22.50 -7.70 -8.27
N HIS A 46 22.35 -6.86 -9.32
CA HIS A 46 23.30 -6.87 -10.44
C HIS A 46 24.69 -6.36 -10.04
N SER A 47 24.78 -5.36 -9.17
CA SER A 47 26.07 -4.91 -8.61
C SER A 47 26.73 -6.00 -7.77
N LEU A 48 25.95 -6.78 -7.01
CA LEU A 48 26.48 -7.92 -6.26
C LEU A 48 27.10 -8.98 -7.18
N ILE A 49 26.40 -9.35 -8.27
CA ILE A 49 26.91 -10.30 -9.28
C ILE A 49 28.21 -9.81 -9.92
N LYS A 50 28.35 -8.50 -10.15
CA LYS A 50 29.56 -7.88 -10.72
C LYS A 50 30.70 -7.71 -9.71
N GLY A 51 30.50 -8.05 -8.43
CA GLY A 51 31.47 -7.80 -7.36
C GLY A 51 31.59 -6.34 -6.92
N GLU A 52 30.67 -5.47 -7.35
CA GLU A 52 30.64 -4.05 -7.03
C GLU A 52 29.99 -3.80 -5.65
N ARG A 53 30.79 -3.93 -4.58
CA ARG A 53 30.31 -3.79 -3.19
C ARG A 53 29.54 -2.49 -2.93
N LYS A 54 30.00 -1.35 -3.47
CA LYS A 54 29.36 -0.06 -3.24
C LYS A 54 27.96 0.00 -3.85
N GLY A 55 27.79 -0.48 -5.09
CA GLY A 55 26.49 -0.50 -5.77
C GLY A 55 25.49 -1.42 -5.05
N ALA A 56 25.95 -2.60 -4.63
CA ALA A 56 25.14 -3.54 -3.85
C ALA A 56 24.68 -2.91 -2.52
N LEU A 57 25.58 -2.24 -1.79
CA LEU A 57 25.26 -1.59 -0.53
C LEU A 57 24.28 -0.42 -0.71
N TYR A 58 24.54 0.48 -1.65
CA TYR A 58 23.69 1.65 -1.88
C TYR A 58 22.31 1.25 -2.38
N GLY A 59 22.21 0.32 -3.35
CA GLY A 59 20.91 -0.15 -3.85
C GLY A 59 20.06 -0.80 -2.76
N SER A 60 20.65 -1.61 -1.88
CA SER A 60 19.95 -2.19 -0.72
C SER A 60 19.52 -1.12 0.28
N ILE A 61 20.37 -0.14 0.60
CA ILE A 61 20.01 0.97 1.50
C ILE A 61 18.82 1.76 0.93
N PHE A 62 18.84 2.14 -0.34
CA PHE A 62 17.73 2.86 -0.96
C PHE A 62 16.44 2.03 -0.98
N THR A 63 16.53 0.73 -1.22
CA THR A 63 15.38 -0.18 -1.16
C THR A 63 14.73 -0.15 0.23
N VAL A 64 15.52 -0.28 1.28
CA VAL A 64 15.02 -0.26 2.67
C VAL A 64 14.45 1.12 3.03
N LEU A 65 15.11 2.21 2.62
CA LEU A 65 14.58 3.56 2.84
C LEU A 65 13.23 3.77 2.15
N LEU A 66 13.07 3.32 0.90
CA LEU A 66 11.80 3.40 0.18
C LEU A 66 10.71 2.58 0.87
N ALA A 67 11.04 1.39 1.40
CA ALA A 67 10.09 0.59 2.17
C ALA A 67 9.63 1.30 3.46
N LEU A 68 10.55 1.94 4.20
CA LEU A 68 10.18 2.72 5.39
C LEU A 68 9.30 3.93 5.04
N ILE A 69 9.56 4.60 3.92
CA ILE A 69 8.74 5.72 3.42
C ILE A 69 7.34 5.23 3.05
N PHE A 70 7.22 4.07 2.39
CA PHE A 70 5.93 3.43 2.10
C PHE A 70 5.16 3.15 3.39
N THR A 71 5.78 2.51 4.39
CA THR A 71 5.11 2.21 5.67
C THR A 71 4.66 3.48 6.39
N PHE A 72 5.46 4.55 6.34
CA PHE A 72 5.08 5.85 6.90
C PHE A 72 3.83 6.42 6.21
N PHE A 73 3.82 6.48 4.88
CA PHE A 73 2.67 7.01 4.14
C PHE A 73 1.42 6.12 4.28
N GLN A 74 1.57 4.80 4.37
CA GLN A 74 0.46 3.89 4.67
C GLN A 74 -0.14 4.20 6.05
N GLY A 75 0.70 4.52 7.05
CA GLY A 75 0.23 4.98 8.36
C GLY A 75 -0.49 6.33 8.32
N VAL A 76 -0.05 7.26 7.46
CA VAL A 76 -0.75 8.54 7.24
C VAL A 76 -2.10 8.32 6.57
N GLU A 77 -2.18 7.47 5.56
CA GLU A 77 -3.45 7.10 4.90
C GLU A 77 -4.47 6.57 5.92
N TYR A 78 -4.05 5.70 6.83
CA TYR A 78 -4.93 5.18 7.88
C TYR A 78 -5.38 6.25 8.88
N SER A 79 -4.55 7.24 9.20
CA SER A 79 -4.90 8.27 10.19
C SER A 79 -5.84 9.34 9.64
N VAL A 80 -5.87 9.55 8.32
CA VAL A 80 -6.73 10.54 7.65
C VAL A 80 -7.94 9.92 6.96
N SER A 81 -8.07 8.59 6.95
CA SER A 81 -9.22 7.89 6.36
C SER A 81 -10.53 8.27 7.08
N SER A 82 -11.59 8.49 6.31
CA SER A 82 -12.93 8.83 6.80
C SER A 82 -13.68 7.64 7.41
N PHE A 83 -13.13 6.43 7.26
CA PHE A 83 -13.67 5.17 7.76
C PHE A 83 -12.58 4.39 8.51
N THR A 84 -13.02 3.44 9.32
CA THR A 84 -12.24 2.62 10.24
C THR A 84 -12.49 1.14 9.99
N ILE A 85 -11.73 0.26 10.65
CA ILE A 85 -11.94 -1.19 10.57
C ILE A 85 -13.34 -1.63 11.03
N SER A 86 -14.00 -0.84 11.88
CA SER A 86 -15.33 -1.13 12.42
C SER A 86 -16.47 -0.69 11.50
N ASP A 87 -16.19 -0.01 10.38
CA ASP A 87 -17.19 0.48 9.42
C ASP A 87 -17.63 -0.62 8.43
N GLY A 88 -18.16 -1.69 9.02
CA GLY A 88 -18.74 -2.82 8.32
C GLY A 88 -17.75 -3.58 7.43
N VAL A 89 -18.30 -4.28 6.43
CA VAL A 89 -17.53 -5.15 5.54
C VAL A 89 -16.51 -4.40 4.70
N PHE A 90 -16.80 -3.15 4.30
CA PHE A 90 -15.87 -2.34 3.51
C PHE A 90 -14.61 -2.01 4.31
N GLY A 91 -14.79 -1.42 5.51
CA GLY A 91 -13.67 -1.08 6.39
C GLY A 91 -12.88 -2.32 6.80
N THR A 92 -13.56 -3.40 7.19
CA THR A 92 -12.89 -4.66 7.57
C THR A 92 -12.05 -5.22 6.43
N CYS A 93 -12.61 -5.35 5.21
CA CYS A 93 -11.87 -5.87 4.06
C CYS A 93 -10.71 -4.96 3.66
N PHE A 94 -10.91 -3.63 3.67
CA PHE A 94 -9.88 -2.66 3.35
C PHE A 94 -8.70 -2.75 4.31
N PHE A 95 -8.94 -2.56 5.62
CA PHE A 95 -7.87 -2.54 6.63
C PHE A 95 -7.22 -3.91 6.84
N PHE A 96 -7.97 -5.01 6.70
CA PHE A 96 -7.37 -6.34 6.74
C PHE A 96 -6.45 -6.59 5.55
N GLY A 97 -6.91 -6.30 4.33
CA GLY A 97 -6.13 -6.54 3.12
C GLY A 97 -4.88 -5.68 3.05
N THR A 98 -5.01 -4.38 3.32
CA THR A 98 -3.89 -3.42 3.30
C THR A 98 -3.00 -3.56 4.53
N GLY A 99 -3.57 -3.82 5.70
CA GLY A 99 -2.82 -3.98 6.95
C GLY A 99 -2.05 -5.31 7.06
N PHE A 100 -2.51 -6.36 6.39
CA PHE A 100 -1.72 -7.60 6.26
C PHE A 100 -0.57 -7.45 5.25
N HIS A 101 -0.74 -6.61 4.23
CA HIS A 101 0.28 -6.34 3.23
C HIS A 101 1.40 -5.42 3.76
N GLY A 102 1.03 -4.38 4.50
CA GLY A 102 1.94 -3.34 5.01
C GLY A 102 2.88 -3.81 6.11
#